data_AF-A0A377TQ04-F1
#
_entry.id   AF-A0A377TQ04-F1
#
_cell.length_a   1.000
_cell.length_b   1.000
_cell.length_c   1.000
_cell.angle_alpha   90.00
_cell.angle_beta   90.00
_cell.angle_gamma   90.00
#
_symmetry.space_group_name_H-M   'P 1'
#
loop_
_entity.id
_entity.type
_entity.pdbx_description
1 polymer ?
#
loop_
_entity_poly.entity_id
_entity_poly.type
_entity_poly.pdbx_seq_one_letter_code
_entity_poly.pdbx_strand_id
1 'polypeptide(L)' 'MSANRLEMHNISLAFSGFQALNKVDFTLHGGSVHALTGANGAVSRR' A
#
# COMPACT_ATOMS: atom_id res chain seq x y z
N MET A 1 -13.05 24.23 3.11
CA MET A 1 -11.85 23.90 2.32
C MET A 1 -11.86 22.40 2.06
N SER A 2 -11.69 21.98 0.81
CA SER A 2 -11.49 20.56 0.49
C SER A 2 -10.07 20.18 0.92
N ALA A 3 -9.93 19.17 1.78
CA ALA A 3 -8.62 18.61 2.10
C ALA A 3 -8.19 17.70 0.95
N ASN A 4 -7.04 17.97 0.34
CA ASN A 4 -6.46 17.07 -0.66
C ASN A 4 -6.29 15.68 -0.02
N ARG A 5 -6.88 14.65 -0.62
CA ARG A 5 -6.85 13.29 -0.08
C ARG A 5 -6.76 12.28 -1.22
N LEU A 6 -5.86 11.32 -1.10
CA LEU A 6 -5.77 10.15 -1.98
C LEU A 6 -6.24 8.93 -1.20
N GLU A 7 -7.24 8.24 -1.74
CA GLU A 7 -7.73 6.97 -1.22
C GLU A 7 -7.47 5.88 -2.25
N MET A 8 -6.90 4.77 -1.81
CA MET A 8 -6.67 3.58 -2.62
C MET A 8 -7.24 2.38 -1.87
N HIS A 9 -8.18 1.69 -2.51
CA HIS A 9 -8.93 0.60 -1.90
C HIS A 9 -8.59 -0.73 -2.57
N ASN A 10 -8.53 -1.81 -1.78
CA ASN A 10 -8.30 -3.18 -2.25
C ASN A 10 -7.04 -3.37 -3.12
N ILE A 11 -5.96 -2.63 -2.85
CA ILE A 11 -4.71 -2.76 -3.60
C ILE A 11 -4.19 -4.19 -3.45
N SER A 12 -4.00 -4.85 -4.59
CA SER A 12 -3.40 -6.19 -4.66
C SER A 12 -2.31 -6.19 -5.73
N LEU A 13 -1.16 -6.76 -5.41
CA LEU A 13 0.02 -6.76 -6.28
C LEU A 13 0.73 -8.10 -6.15
N ALA A 14 0.84 -8.82 -7.26
CA ALA A 14 1.56 -10.08 -7.36
C ALA A 14 2.65 -9.98 -8.43
N PHE A 15 3.78 -10.64 -8.19
CA PHE A 15 4.83 -10.82 -9.19
C PHE A 15 5.59 -12.12 -8.94
N SER A 16 6.04 -12.78 -10.01
CA SER A 16 6.81 -14.04 -9.95
C SER A 16 6.19 -15.13 -9.04
N GLY A 17 4.86 -15.25 -9.05
CA GLY A 17 4.13 -16.22 -8.22
C GLY A 17 4.01 -15.86 -6.73
N PHE A 18 4.49 -14.67 -6.34
CA PHE A 18 4.46 -14.17 -4.98
C PHE A 18 3.44 -13.04 -4.83
N GLN A 19 2.59 -13.11 -3.79
CA GLN A 19 1.61 -12.07 -3.47
C GLN A 19 2.22 -11.03 -2.52
N ALA A 20 2.57 -9.86 -3.05
CA ALA A 20 3.22 -8.79 -2.31
C ALA A 20 2.24 -7.87 -1.58
N LEU A 21 1.09 -7.58 -2.18
CA LEU A 21 -0.02 -6.87 -1.53
C LEU A 21 -1.30 -7.69 -1.71
N ASN A 22 -2.08 -7.86 -0.65
CA ASN A 22 -3.35 -8.58 -0.70
C ASN A 22 -4.46 -7.76 -0.05
N LYS A 23 -5.30 -7.11 -0.86
CA LYS A 23 -6.45 -6.28 -0.42
C LYS A 23 -6.07 -5.23 0.63
N VAL A 24 -5.04 -4.45 0.32
CA VAL A 24 -4.57 -3.36 1.21
C VAL A 24 -5.35 -2.08 0.91
N ASP A 25 -5.82 -1.42 1.96
CA ASP A 25 -6.39 -0.08 1.89
C ASP A 25 -5.36 0.95 2.36
N PHE A 26 -5.23 2.06 1.62
CA PHE A 26 -4.29 3.15 1.92
C PHE A 26 -4.96 4.51 1.75
N THR A 27 -4.74 5.40 2.70
CA THR A 27 -5.24 6.78 2.65
C THR A 27 -4.11 7.75 2.95
N LEU A 28 -3.97 8.79 2.12
CA LEU A 28 -3.01 9.86 2.29
C LEU A 28 -3.73 11.21 2.38
N HIS A 29 -3.43 11.96 3.42
CA HIS A 29 -3.93 13.33 3.62
C HIS A 29 -2.89 14.36 3.17
N GLY A 30 -3.35 15.39 2.46
CA GLY A 30 -2.51 16.49 2.01
C GLY A 30 -1.83 17.20 3.19
N GLY A 31 -0.56 17.57 3.00
CA GLY A 31 0.27 18.13 4.06
C GLY A 31 0.98 17.07 4.94
N SER A 32 0.82 15.78 4.66
CA SER A 32 1.55 14.70 5.32
C SER A 32 2.46 13.94 4.33
N VAL A 33 3.57 13.41 4.84
CA VAL A 33 4.44 12.47 4.11
C VAL A 33 4.30 11.11 4.78
N HIS A 34 3.88 10.10 4.04
CA HIS A 34 3.80 8.72 4.52
C HIS A 34 4.92 7.89 3.88
N ALA A 35 5.68 7.19 4.71
CA ALA A 35 6.66 6.21 4.27
C ALA A 35 6.06 4.81 4.35
N LEU A 36 5.94 4.14 3.20
CA LEU A 36 5.64 2.72 3.17
C LEU A 36 6.96 1.94 3.29
N THR A 37 7.11 1.19 4.37
CA THR A 37 8.33 0.43 4.68
C THR A 37 8.02 -1.06 4.73
N GLY A 38 8.99 -1.89 4.39
CA GLY A 38 8.86 -3.35 4.40
C GLY A 38 10.21 -4.01 4.11
N ALA A 39 10.35 -5.29 4.48
CA ALA A 39 11.54 -6.06 4.12
C ALA A 39 11.63 -6.22 2.58
N ASN A 40 12.83 -6.37 2.04
CA ASN A 40 13.03 -6.70 0.62
C ASN A 40 12.17 -7.91 0.25
N GLY A 41 11.15 -7.68 -0.57
CA GLY A 41 10.24 -8.72 -1.06
C GLY A 41 9.00 -9.03 -0.22
N ALA A 42 8.59 -8.24 0.78
CA ALA A 42 7.29 -8.37 1.50
C ALA A 42 6.84 -9.80 1.86
N VAL A 43 7.79 -10.74 2.05
CA VAL A 43 7.56 -12.18 1.96
C VAL A 43 6.65 -12.69 3.07
N SER A 44 5.46 -13.15 2.70
CA SER A 44 4.72 -14.16 3.47
C SER A 44 5.15 -15.54 2.99
N ARG A 45 6.06 -16.20 3.72
CA ARG A 45 6.26 -17.65 3.59
C ARG A 45 5.15 -18.34 4.37
N ARG A 46 4.27 -19.04 3.67
CA ARG A 46 3.68 -20.29 4.15
C ARG A 46 4.10 -21.40 3.21
#